data_AF-A0A2A4IAF5-F1
#
_entry.id   AF-A0A2A4IAF5-F1
#
_cell.length_a   1.000
_cell.length_b   1.000
_cell.length_c   1.000
_cell.angle_alpha   90.00
_cell.angle_beta   90.00
_cell.angle_gamma   90.00
#
_symmetry.space_group_name_H-M   'P 1'
#
loop_
_entity.id
_entity.type
_entity.pdbx_description
1 polymer ?
#
loop_
_entity_poly.entity_id
_entity_poly.type
_entity_poly.pdbx_seq_one_letter_code
_entity_poly.pdbx_strand_id
1 'polypeptide(L)'
;MARWTDRLRALLRRDEPGVDPDGFGQSLADDLRFLHRFRRCRRRAVTWRTPTAAERAAIDGDPVIGRFGDDTVALAQVDGRRWIVRDRVWHGWPDPPEFAFFAVEPDGTIWAGADFDRWPAAWRRP
;
A
#
# COMPACT_ATOMS: atom_id res chain seq x y z
N MET A 1 52.41 -5.95 -16.10
CA MET A 1 51.92 -5.30 -14.87
C MET A 1 50.47 -4.89 -15.08
N ALA A 2 49.55 -5.84 -14.91
CA ALA A 2 48.12 -5.66 -15.10
C ALA A 2 47.44 -6.36 -13.92
N ARG A 3 46.95 -5.60 -12.92
CA ARG A 3 46.21 -6.17 -11.77
C ARG A 3 45.50 -5.12 -10.90
N TRP A 4 45.08 -3.99 -11.47
CA TRP A 4 44.43 -2.91 -10.70
C TRP A 4 43.17 -2.28 -11.32
N THR A 5 42.63 -2.83 -12.41
CA THR A 5 41.39 -2.31 -13.04
C THR A 5 40.20 -3.26 -12.99
N ASP A 6 40.38 -4.55 -12.68
CA ASP A 6 39.25 -5.51 -12.66
C ASP A 6 38.46 -5.54 -11.34
N ARG A 7 39.01 -5.00 -10.25
CA ARG A 7 38.31 -5.00 -8.95
C ARG A 7 37.28 -3.88 -8.81
N LEU A 8 37.37 -2.82 -9.61
CA LEU A 8 36.42 -1.69 -9.57
C LEU A 8 35.16 -1.93 -10.42
N ARG A 9 35.21 -2.80 -11.43
CA ARG A 9 34.01 -3.21 -12.19
C ARG A 9 33.18 -4.27 -11.47
N ALA A 10 33.79 -5.12 -10.65
CA ALA A 10 33.08 -6.12 -9.87
C ALA A 10 32.25 -5.51 -8.72
N LEU A 11 32.70 -4.39 -8.15
CA LEU A 11 31.97 -3.64 -7.10
C LEU A 11 30.79 -2.81 -7.62
N LEU A 12 30.72 -2.58 -8.94
CA LEU A 12 29.61 -1.87 -9.60
C LEU A 12 28.56 -2.81 -10.21
N ARG A 13 28.77 -4.13 -10.17
CA ARG A 13 27.66 -5.09 -10.23
C ARG A 13 27.01 -5.11 -8.86
N ARG A 14 26.27 -4.03 -8.57
CA ARG A 14 25.13 -4.15 -7.67
C ARG A 14 24.23 -5.14 -8.39
N ASP A 15 24.16 -6.36 -7.89
CA ASP A 15 23.01 -7.22 -8.16
C ASP A 15 21.80 -6.33 -7.89
N GLU A 16 21.10 -5.96 -8.96
CA GLU A 16 19.86 -5.21 -8.81
C GLU A 16 18.99 -6.10 -7.92
N PRO A 17 18.63 -5.67 -6.69
CA PRO A 17 17.70 -6.44 -5.89
C PRO A 17 16.46 -6.55 -6.77
N GLY A 18 16.09 -7.80 -7.10
CA GLY A 18 14.96 -8.08 -7.96
C GLY A 18 13.80 -7.22 -7.50
N VAL A 19 13.39 -6.29 -8.37
CA VAL A 19 12.24 -5.44 -8.12
C VAL A 19 11.07 -6.39 -8.00
N ASP A 20 10.54 -6.58 -6.79
CA ASP A 20 9.24 -7.24 -6.65
C ASP A 20 8.27 -6.47 -7.55
N PRO A 21 7.50 -7.17 -8.42
CA PRO A 21 6.75 -6.55 -9.51
C PRO A 21 5.79 -5.44 -9.07
N ASP A 22 5.50 -5.38 -7.77
CA ASP A 22 4.47 -4.53 -7.18
C ASP A 22 5.02 -3.16 -6.71
N GLY A 23 6.36 -3.01 -6.59
CA GLY A 23 7.04 -1.72 -6.33
C GLY A 23 6.65 -1.01 -5.02
N PHE A 24 6.06 -1.72 -4.05
CA PHE A 24 5.51 -1.13 -2.82
C PHE A 24 6.55 -1.07 -1.69
N GLY A 25 6.80 0.14 -1.15
CA GLY A 25 7.57 0.32 0.10
C GLY A 25 9.06 -0.01 0.03
N GLN A 26 9.64 -0.02 -1.18
CA GLN A 26 11.04 -0.42 -1.39
C GLN A 26 12.03 0.75 -1.22
N SER A 27 11.55 1.99 -1.21
CA SER A 27 12.38 3.19 -1.00
C SER A 27 11.66 4.30 -0.25
N LEU A 28 12.43 5.14 0.46
CA LEU A 28 11.90 6.34 1.13
C LEU A 28 11.15 7.27 0.17
N ALA A 29 11.59 7.33 -1.09
CA ALA A 29 10.94 8.14 -2.11
C ALA A 29 9.54 7.60 -2.44
N ASP A 30 9.39 6.27 -2.50
CA ASP A 30 8.09 5.63 -2.70
C ASP A 30 7.18 5.85 -1.49
N ASP A 31 7.71 5.73 -0.27
CA ASP A 31 6.96 5.98 0.96
C ASP A 31 6.44 7.43 1.02
N LEU A 32 7.29 8.41 0.72
CA LEU A 32 6.90 9.81 0.66
C LEU A 32 5.86 10.07 -0.43
N ARG A 33 6.00 9.42 -1.60
CA ARG A 33 5.04 9.52 -2.70
C ARG A 33 3.68 8.95 -2.31
N PHE A 34 3.65 7.79 -1.66
CA PHE A 34 2.42 7.18 -1.17
C PHE A 34 1.76 8.02 -0.09
N LEU A 35 2.53 8.52 0.89
CA LEU A 35 2.01 9.40 1.93
C LEU A 35 1.42 10.69 1.34
N HIS A 36 2.08 11.28 0.34
CA HIS A 36 1.56 12.46 -0.35
C HIS A 36 0.23 12.16 -1.05
N ARG A 37 0.15 11.05 -1.80
CA ARG A 37 -1.06 10.62 -2.48
C ARG A 37 -2.18 10.31 -1.49
N PHE A 38 -1.87 9.64 -0.38
CA PHE A 38 -2.83 9.37 0.70
C PHE A 38 -3.39 10.66 1.31
N ARG A 39 -2.54 11.65 1.60
CA ARG A 39 -2.99 12.97 2.08
C ARG A 39 -3.97 13.64 1.12
N ARG A 40 -3.79 13.46 -0.19
CA ARG A 40 -4.75 13.91 -1.21
C ARG A 40 -6.05 13.08 -1.16
N CYS A 41 -5.97 11.76 -1.01
CA CYS A 41 -7.14 10.89 -0.89
C CYS A 41 -8.04 11.25 0.30
N ARG A 42 -7.44 11.49 1.48
CA ARG A 42 -8.17 11.80 2.72
C ARG A 42 -9.01 13.08 2.66
N ARG A 43 -8.75 13.95 1.69
CA ARG A 43 -9.50 15.21 1.49
C ARG A 43 -10.68 15.08 0.54
N ARG A 44 -10.85 13.92 -0.09
CA ARG A 44 -11.93 13.68 -1.05
C ARG A 44 -13.14 13.09 -0.37
N ALA A 45 -14.33 13.54 -0.76
CA ALA A 45 -15.56 12.88 -0.40
C ALA A 45 -15.63 11.51 -1.11
N VAL A 46 -15.83 10.45 -0.34
CA VAL A 46 -15.90 9.08 -0.84
C VAL A 46 -17.10 8.39 -0.19
N THR A 47 -17.92 7.75 -1.02
CA THR A 47 -18.97 6.84 -0.58
C THR A 47 -18.38 5.45 -0.53
N TRP A 48 -18.07 5.02 0.69
CA TRP A 48 -17.61 3.68 0.97
C TRP A 48 -18.77 2.70 1.01
N ARG A 49 -18.49 1.43 0.73
CA ARG A 49 -19.41 0.32 0.93
C ARG A 49 -18.73 -0.83 1.65
N THR A 50 -19.56 -1.64 2.31
CA THR A 50 -19.11 -2.92 2.86
C THR A 50 -18.72 -3.88 1.72
N PRO A 51 -17.57 -4.56 1.82
CA PRO A 51 -17.21 -5.61 0.86
C PRO A 51 -18.12 -6.82 0.97
N THR A 52 -18.29 -7.52 -0.15
CA THR A 52 -18.91 -8.85 -0.15
C THR A 52 -17.92 -9.89 0.39
N ALA A 53 -18.41 -11.08 0.75
CA ALA A 53 -17.55 -12.17 1.23
C ALA A 53 -16.50 -12.60 0.19
N ALA A 54 -16.88 -12.65 -1.10
CA ALA A 54 -15.95 -12.98 -2.18
C ALA A 54 -14.85 -11.92 -2.35
N GLU A 55 -15.20 -10.65 -2.17
CA GLU A 55 -14.22 -9.56 -2.26
C GLU A 55 -13.24 -9.54 -1.08
N ARG A 56 -13.73 -9.85 0.13
CA ARG A 56 -12.87 -10.06 1.30
C ARG A 56 -11.87 -11.19 1.03
N ALA A 57 -12.37 -12.37 0.68
CA ALA A 57 -11.52 -13.52 0.41
C ALA A 57 -10.47 -13.26 -0.68
N ALA A 58 -10.82 -12.50 -1.73
CA ALA A 58 -9.89 -12.11 -2.78
C ALA A 58 -8.80 -11.14 -2.27
N ILE A 59 -9.14 -10.18 -1.41
CA ILE A 59 -8.18 -9.22 -0.84
C ILE A 59 -7.31 -9.88 0.24
N ASP A 60 -7.87 -10.79 1.03
CA ASP A 60 -7.12 -11.55 2.03
C ASP A 60 -6.09 -12.47 1.39
N GLY A 61 -6.41 -13.03 0.22
CA GLY A 61 -5.50 -13.83 -0.58
C GLY A 61 -4.48 -13.03 -1.41
N ASP A 62 -4.56 -11.70 -1.44
CA ASP A 62 -3.62 -10.86 -2.19
C ASP A 62 -2.23 -10.89 -1.54
N PRO A 63 -1.14 -11.14 -2.30
CA PRO A 63 0.20 -11.33 -1.72
C PRO A 63 0.77 -10.08 -1.04
N VAL A 64 0.28 -8.88 -1.38
CA VAL A 64 0.73 -7.62 -0.79
C VAL A 64 -0.30 -7.10 0.20
N ILE A 65 -1.52 -6.86 -0.26
CA ILE A 65 -2.59 -6.24 0.55
C ILE A 65 -3.05 -7.18 1.65
N GLY A 66 -3.00 -8.49 1.41
CA GLY A 66 -3.24 -9.57 2.38
C GLY A 66 -2.48 -9.42 3.69
N ARG A 67 -1.30 -8.79 3.63
CA ARG A 67 -0.36 -8.68 4.76
C ARG A 67 -0.67 -7.51 5.71
N PHE A 68 -1.60 -6.63 5.34
CA PHE A 68 -1.86 -5.39 6.07
C PHE A 68 -3.29 -5.34 6.59
N GLY A 69 -3.46 -5.56 7.89
CA GLY A 69 -4.79 -5.61 8.50
C GLY A 69 -5.37 -7.01 8.48
N ASP A 70 -6.34 -7.22 9.35
CA ASP A 70 -6.97 -8.50 9.61
C ASP A 70 -8.23 -8.66 8.77
N ASP A 71 -9.08 -7.63 8.65
CA ASP A 71 -10.30 -7.68 7.84
C ASP A 71 -10.38 -6.50 6.85
N THR A 72 -11.08 -6.69 5.74
CA THR A 72 -11.42 -5.61 4.81
C THR A 72 -12.77 -5.03 5.20
N VAL A 73 -12.76 -3.77 5.67
CA VAL A 73 -13.96 -3.11 6.20
C VAL A 73 -14.63 -2.17 5.21
N ALA A 74 -13.90 -1.64 4.23
CA ALA A 74 -14.47 -0.68 3.29
C ALA A 74 -13.86 -0.79 1.89
N LEU A 75 -14.73 -0.72 0.88
CA LEU A 75 -14.39 -0.60 -0.53
C LEU A 75 -15.03 0.63 -1.16
N ALA A 76 -14.34 1.24 -2.12
CA ALA A 76 -14.90 2.27 -2.99
C ALA A 76 -14.25 2.21 -4.37
N GLN A 77 -14.95 2.70 -5.40
CA GLN A 77 -14.38 2.93 -6.71
C GLN A 77 -14.24 4.43 -6.93
N VAL A 78 -13.01 4.92 -7.13
CA VAL A 78 -12.71 6.35 -7.25
C VAL A 78 -11.72 6.58 -8.39
N ASP A 79 -12.12 7.33 -9.41
CA ASP A 79 -11.32 7.62 -10.61
C ASP A 79 -10.69 6.37 -11.26
N GLY A 80 -11.48 5.31 -11.40
CA GLY A 80 -11.02 4.05 -11.98
C GLY A 80 -10.14 3.20 -11.06
N ARG A 81 -9.83 3.67 -9.84
CA ARG A 81 -9.05 2.93 -8.84
C ARG A 81 -9.98 2.28 -7.83
N ARG A 82 -9.60 1.07 -7.41
CA ARG A 82 -10.22 0.40 -6.27
C ARG A 82 -9.57 0.90 -5.00
N TRP A 83 -10.35 1.54 -4.14
CA TRP A 83 -9.91 1.97 -2.82
C TRP A 83 -10.34 0.93 -1.80
N ILE A 84 -9.43 0.60 -0.90
CA ILE A 84 -9.55 -0.48 0.08
C ILE A 84 -9.13 0.09 1.43
N VAL A 85 -9.93 -0.16 2.46
CA VAL A 85 -9.51 0.00 3.85
C VAL A 85 -9.61 -1.33 4.56
N ARG A 86 -8.51 -1.69 5.22
CA ARG A 86 -8.42 -2.82 6.11
C ARG A 86 -8.26 -2.34 7.54
N ASP A 87 -8.86 -3.02 8.49
CA ASP A 87 -8.71 -2.75 9.92
C ASP A 87 -7.78 -3.77 10.59
N ARG A 88 -7.33 -3.46 11.80
CA ARG A 88 -6.50 -4.32 12.64
C ARG A 88 -7.21 -4.58 13.95
N VAL A 89 -7.30 -5.84 14.35
CA VAL A 89 -7.83 -6.26 15.64
C VAL A 89 -6.94 -5.72 16.78
N TRP A 90 -5.62 -5.69 16.55
CA TRP A 90 -4.64 -5.15 17.49
C TRP A 90 -3.98 -3.91 16.91
N HIS A 91 -4.15 -2.78 17.59
CA HIS A 91 -3.65 -1.48 17.13
C HIS A 91 -3.35 -0.52 18.28
N GLY A 92 -2.52 0.49 17.97
CA GLY A 92 -2.08 1.50 18.93
C GLY A 92 -0.80 1.11 19.65
N TRP A 93 -0.04 2.10 20.12
CA TRP A 93 1.34 1.88 20.57
C TRP A 93 1.49 0.73 21.58
N PRO A 94 2.38 -0.25 21.33
CA PRO A 94 3.43 -0.28 20.29
C PRO A 94 3.00 -0.83 18.92
N ASP A 95 1.75 -1.25 18.76
CA ASP A 95 1.20 -1.84 17.54
C ASP A 95 0.95 -0.78 16.43
N PRO A 96 0.80 -1.22 15.17
CA PRO A 96 0.49 -0.34 14.05
C PRO A 96 -0.84 0.41 14.21
N PRO A 97 -1.07 1.47 13.42
CA PRO A 97 -2.35 2.18 13.42
C PRO A 97 -3.53 1.28 13.06
N GLU A 98 -4.73 1.64 13.52
CA GLU A 98 -5.96 0.83 13.36
C GLU A 98 -6.24 0.42 11.91
N PHE A 99 -6.03 1.32 10.96
CA PHE A 99 -6.41 1.09 9.56
C PHE A 99 -5.20 1.11 8.61
N ALA A 100 -5.28 0.28 7.57
CA ALA A 100 -4.44 0.35 6.39
C ALA A 100 -5.28 0.74 5.17
N PHE A 101 -4.85 1.76 4.45
CA PHE A 101 -5.48 2.21 3.20
C PHE A 101 -4.66 1.79 1.99
N PHE A 102 -5.36 1.40 0.92
CA PHE A 102 -4.78 1.18 -0.41
C PHE A 102 -5.67 1.79 -1.49
N ALA A 103 -5.04 2.38 -2.51
CA ALA A 103 -5.68 2.71 -3.78
C ALA A 103 -4.94 1.96 -4.89
N VAL A 104 -5.66 1.10 -5.60
CA VAL A 104 -5.12 0.12 -6.55
C VAL A 104 -5.61 0.45 -7.95
N GLU A 105 -4.69 0.50 -8.90
CA GLU A 105 -4.98 0.66 -10.33
C GLU A 105 -5.64 -0.62 -10.89
N PRO A 106 -6.31 -0.56 -12.06
CA PRO A 106 -6.95 -1.73 -12.66
C PRO A 106 -6.01 -2.90 -12.96
N ASP A 107 -4.71 -2.63 -13.14
CA ASP A 107 -3.67 -3.64 -13.38
C ASP A 107 -3.12 -4.28 -12.10
N GLY A 108 -3.62 -3.88 -10.92
CA GLY A 108 -3.15 -4.37 -9.62
C GLY A 108 -2.06 -3.50 -8.98
N THR A 109 -1.53 -2.51 -9.68
CA THR A 109 -0.47 -1.65 -9.12
C THR A 109 -0.99 -0.78 -7.98
N ILE A 110 -0.27 -0.74 -6.86
CA ILE A 110 -0.62 0.13 -5.74
C ILE A 110 -0.24 1.58 -6.06
N TRP A 111 -1.23 2.42 -6.28
CA TRP A 111 -1.06 3.84 -6.53
C TRP A 111 -0.79 4.62 -5.24
N ALA A 112 -1.45 4.27 -4.14
CA ALA A 112 -1.21 4.86 -2.83
C ALA A 112 -1.45 3.84 -1.72
N GLY A 113 -0.65 3.89 -0.65
CA GLY A 113 -0.92 3.14 0.57
C GLY A 113 -0.40 3.87 1.81
N ALA A 114 -1.10 3.73 2.93
CA ALA A 114 -0.68 4.30 4.20
C ALA A 114 -1.51 3.75 5.37
N ASP A 115 -0.91 3.71 6.55
CA ASP A 115 -1.62 3.46 7.80
C ASP A 115 -2.22 4.74 8.40
N PHE A 116 -3.31 4.60 9.15
CA PHE A 116 -3.96 5.70 9.87
C PHE A 116 -4.88 5.19 11.01
N ASP A 117 -5.04 5.99 12.07
CA ASP A 117 -5.97 5.63 13.18
C ASP A 117 -7.36 6.26 13.04
N ARG A 118 -7.44 7.46 12.47
CA ARG A 118 -8.70 8.22 12.46
C ARG A 118 -9.31 8.26 11.08
N TRP A 119 -10.52 7.71 10.99
CA TRP A 119 -11.35 7.81 9.80
C TRP A 119 -11.40 9.27 9.32
N PRO A 120 -11.00 9.56 8.06
CA PRO A 120 -10.97 10.92 7.55
C PRO A 120 -12.35 11.57 7.61
N ALA A 121 -12.42 12.83 8.04
CA ALA A 121 -13.69 13.55 8.19
C ALA A 121 -14.46 13.72 6.85
N ALA A 122 -13.75 13.71 5.72
CA ALA A 122 -14.37 13.76 4.40
C ALA A 122 -14.97 12.42 3.96
N TRP A 123 -14.67 11.32 4.65
CA TRP A 123 -15.14 9.98 4.31
C TRP A 123 -16.35 9.62 5.15
N ARG A 124 -17.40 9.11 4.51
CA ARG A 124 -18.53 8.51 5.23
C ARG A 124 -18.21 7.05 5.50
N ARG A 125 -18.44 6.56 6.72
CA ARG A 125 -18.27 5.13 7.00
C ARG A 125 -19.25 4.31 6.13
N PRO A 126 -18.87 3.10 5.71
CA PRO A 126 -19.75 2.19 4.97
C PRO A 126 -20.98 1.75 5.76
#